data_AF-A0A7J4E3K2-F1
#
_entry.id   AF-A0A7J4E3K2-F1
#
_cell.length_a   1.000
_cell.length_b   1.000
_cell.length_c   1.000
_cell.angle_alpha   90.00
_cell.angle_beta   90.00
_cell.angle_gamma   90.00
#
_symmetry.space_group_name_H-M   'P 1'
#
loop_
_entity.id
_entity.type
_entity.pdbx_description
1 polymer ?
#
loop_
_entity_poly.entity_id
_entity_poly.type
_entity_poly.pdbx_seq_one_letter_code
_entity_poly.pdbx_strand_id
1 'polypeptide(L)'
;MLQILLCDCGGTLNQSIDFQLLKKELEKEGEAAVFLHSLLCQKDGLNFVKERVEKGKPGAIVLGACSKRILTPLLEDLLKGQAPQIFEIVNLREQCAWVHADKAAATIKARLMLRAAMEKVKTLKPVEAREFKAKEKVLVIGGGVAGIQASLDLANQGLNVYLLEKSPTIGGKMALLVKTYPTDDCAICILGPKMADAASHPNITVLTYHEVIRVEKLWSGFRVKIKKKPRYVDVEKCTGCGLCAEKCPIKVPNEWDAGLGYRKAIYIPYPQALPRKYLIDPEYCLYFQKSVCRVCEKMCPRGAINFEEKPEEIELDVGAIIIAAGFEEYDPSPLPKYGFKKLNDVIAQFQLARLLDPSG
;
A
#
# COMPACT_ATOMS: atom_id res chain seq x y z
N MET A 1 -40.00 -17.49 -8.85
CA MET A 1 -40.33 -16.06 -8.99
C MET A 1 -39.09 -15.28 -8.61
N LEU A 2 -38.74 -14.22 -9.35
CA LEU A 2 -37.60 -13.36 -9.01
C LEU A 2 -37.89 -12.67 -7.66
N GLN A 3 -36.87 -12.46 -6.84
CA GLN A 3 -37.00 -11.76 -5.56
C GLN A 3 -36.20 -10.47 -5.57
N ILE A 4 -36.78 -9.40 -5.06
CA ILE A 4 -36.09 -8.13 -4.83
C ILE A 4 -36.03 -7.89 -3.33
N LEU A 5 -34.82 -7.81 -2.78
CA LEU A 5 -34.59 -7.50 -1.37
C LEU A 5 -34.10 -6.05 -1.29
N LEU A 6 -34.94 -5.17 -0.77
CA LEU A 6 -34.66 -3.76 -0.56
C LEU A 6 -34.15 -3.52 0.85
N CYS A 7 -33.13 -2.66 0.98
CA CYS A 7 -32.55 -2.22 2.24
C CYS A 7 -32.73 -0.72 2.39
N ASP A 8 -33.41 -0.28 3.46
CA ASP A 8 -33.56 1.16 3.77
C ASP A 8 -32.43 1.72 4.67
N CYS A 9 -31.45 0.87 5.00
CA CYS A 9 -30.26 1.21 5.79
C CYS A 9 -30.64 1.81 7.15
N GLY A 10 -31.51 1.15 7.90
CA GLY A 10 -31.99 1.64 9.20
C GLY A 10 -32.99 2.79 9.06
N GLY A 11 -33.72 2.85 7.94
CA GLY A 11 -34.64 3.93 7.59
C GLY A 11 -33.97 5.22 7.09
N THR A 12 -32.63 5.29 7.10
CA THR A 12 -31.89 6.49 6.68
C THR A 12 -32.14 6.88 5.21
N LEU A 13 -32.50 5.91 4.37
CA LEU A 13 -32.78 6.16 2.95
C LEU A 13 -34.22 6.62 2.69
N ASN A 14 -35.13 6.53 3.67
CA ASN A 14 -36.56 6.83 3.49
C ASN A 14 -36.84 8.32 3.22
N GLN A 15 -35.90 9.19 3.57
CA GLN A 15 -35.98 10.63 3.27
C GLN A 15 -35.72 10.91 1.79
N SER A 16 -34.90 10.09 1.13
CA SER A 16 -34.49 10.28 -0.26
C SER A 16 -35.16 9.32 -1.24
N ILE A 17 -35.63 8.16 -0.79
CA ILE A 17 -36.32 7.17 -1.62
C ILE A 17 -37.61 6.77 -0.93
N ASP A 18 -38.71 6.75 -1.68
CA ASP A 18 -39.97 6.19 -1.21
C ASP A 18 -40.00 4.68 -1.44
N PHE A 19 -39.57 3.91 -0.44
CA PHE A 19 -39.56 2.45 -0.53
C PHE A 19 -40.94 1.82 -0.59
N GLN A 20 -41.99 2.49 -0.10
CA GLN A 20 -43.36 1.98 -0.18
C GLN A 20 -43.90 2.12 -1.60
N LEU A 21 -43.71 3.30 -2.21
CA LEU A 21 -44.03 3.51 -3.63
C LEU A 21 -43.20 2.58 -4.52
N LEU A 22 -41.89 2.52 -4.29
CA LEU A 22 -40.97 1.68 -5.05
C LEU A 22 -41.39 0.21 -5.00
N LYS A 23 -41.72 -0.30 -3.81
CA LYS A 23 -42.22 -1.67 -3.64
C LYS A 23 -43.50 -1.89 -4.45
N LYS A 24 -44.49 -1.01 -4.29
CA LYS A 24 -45.79 -1.11 -4.97
C LYS A 24 -45.65 -1.07 -6.50
N GLU A 25 -44.76 -0.23 -7.02
CA GLU A 25 -44.51 -0.13 -8.47
C GLU A 25 -43.85 -1.40 -9.02
N LEU A 26 -42.85 -1.94 -8.31
CA LEU A 26 -42.16 -3.16 -8.73
C LEU A 26 -43.06 -4.41 -8.64
N GLU A 27 -43.94 -4.50 -7.63
CA GLU A 27 -44.90 -5.60 -7.52
C GLU A 27 -45.98 -5.56 -8.60
N LYS A 28 -46.43 -4.36 -9.01
CA LYS A 28 -47.41 -4.17 -10.10
C LYS A 28 -46.90 -4.65 -11.46
N GLU A 29 -45.59 -4.60 -11.67
CA GLU A 29 -44.97 -5.11 -12.89
C GLU A 29 -45.08 -6.65 -12.96
N GLY A 30 -45.42 -7.34 -11.86
CA GLY A 30 -45.82 -8.76 -11.84
C GLY A 30 -44.66 -9.75 -11.97
N GLU A 31 -43.43 -9.27 -12.07
CA GLU A 31 -42.26 -10.11 -12.38
C GLU A 31 -41.47 -10.59 -11.15
N ALA A 32 -41.69 -9.97 -9.97
CA ALA A 32 -40.90 -10.25 -8.77
C ALA A 32 -41.66 -10.06 -7.45
N ALA A 33 -41.30 -10.86 -6.45
CA ALA A 33 -41.70 -10.64 -5.06
C ALA A 33 -40.74 -9.64 -4.41
N VAL A 34 -41.28 -8.58 -3.79
CA VAL A 34 -40.47 -7.48 -3.24
C VAL A 34 -40.53 -7.48 -1.71
N PHE A 35 -39.35 -7.53 -1.09
CA PHE A 35 -39.19 -7.54 0.35
C PHE A 35 -38.40 -6.32 0.79
N LEU A 36 -38.85 -5.65 1.84
CA LEU A 36 -38.12 -4.56 2.48
C LEU A 36 -37.60 -5.06 3.82
N HIS A 37 -36.31 -4.90 4.05
CA HIS A 37 -35.66 -5.20 5.32
C HIS A 37 -34.82 -4.00 5.73
N SER A 38 -34.75 -3.68 7.03
CA SER A 38 -34.13 -2.41 7.41
C SER A 38 -32.61 -2.42 7.27
N LEU A 39 -31.96 -3.52 7.67
CA LEU A 39 -30.50 -3.66 7.65
C LEU A 39 -30.10 -5.03 7.10
N LEU A 40 -29.83 -5.13 5.79
CA LEU A 40 -29.40 -6.39 5.18
C LEU A 40 -27.95 -6.80 5.55
N CYS A 41 -27.11 -5.85 5.95
CA CYS A 41 -25.71 -6.13 6.30
C CYS A 41 -25.50 -6.63 7.74
N GLN A 42 -26.54 -6.62 8.57
CA GLN A 42 -26.50 -7.10 9.95
C GLN A 42 -26.85 -8.59 10.01
N LYS A 43 -26.51 -9.26 11.12
CA LYS A 43 -26.71 -10.71 11.31
C LYS A 43 -28.14 -11.17 10.94
N ASP A 44 -29.16 -10.45 11.42
CA ASP A 44 -30.55 -10.79 11.13
C ASP A 44 -30.90 -10.58 9.65
N GLY A 45 -30.37 -9.53 9.03
CA GLY A 45 -30.52 -9.28 7.60
C GLY A 45 -29.82 -10.33 6.74
N LEU A 46 -28.64 -10.80 7.13
CA LEU A 46 -27.93 -11.87 6.45
C LEU A 46 -28.68 -13.21 6.58
N ASN A 47 -29.21 -13.52 7.76
CA ASN A 47 -30.08 -14.68 7.96
C ASN A 47 -31.34 -14.58 7.11
N PHE A 48 -31.94 -13.39 7.01
CA PHE A 48 -33.08 -13.13 6.14
C PHE A 48 -32.72 -13.36 4.66
N VAL A 49 -31.56 -12.87 4.19
CA VAL A 49 -31.09 -13.15 2.83
C VAL A 49 -30.93 -14.65 2.62
N LYS A 50 -30.29 -15.37 3.56
CA LYS A 50 -30.11 -16.83 3.49
C LYS A 50 -31.43 -17.57 3.36
N GLU A 51 -32.40 -17.25 4.21
CA GLU A 51 -33.74 -17.84 4.17
C GLU A 51 -34.42 -17.59 2.80
N ARG A 52 -34.28 -16.38 2.25
CA ARG A 52 -34.84 -16.03 0.94
C ARG A 52 -34.18 -16.79 -0.21
N VAL A 53 -32.90 -17.10 -0.07
CA VAL A 53 -32.14 -17.89 -1.03
C VAL A 53 -32.59 -19.35 -1.00
N GLU A 54 -32.68 -19.94 0.19
CA GLU A 54 -33.10 -21.33 0.38
C GLU A 54 -34.56 -21.58 -0.05
N LYS A 55 -35.46 -20.64 0.23
CA LYS A 55 -36.87 -20.71 -0.18
C LYS A 55 -37.09 -20.31 -1.66
N GLY A 56 -36.09 -19.69 -2.27
CA GLY A 56 -36.14 -19.19 -3.64
C GLY A 56 -35.79 -20.25 -4.68
N LYS A 57 -36.02 -19.94 -5.96
CA LYS A 57 -35.35 -20.67 -7.04
C LYS A 57 -33.90 -20.18 -7.14
N PRO A 58 -32.91 -21.08 -7.35
CA PRO A 58 -31.53 -20.68 -7.63
C PRO A 58 -31.47 -19.70 -8.82
N GLY A 59 -30.78 -18.57 -8.66
CA GLY A 59 -30.46 -17.66 -9.78
C GLY A 59 -31.39 -16.46 -10.01
N ALA A 60 -32.11 -15.94 -9.01
CA ALA A 60 -33.02 -14.81 -9.23
C ALA A 60 -33.21 -13.84 -8.05
N ILE A 61 -32.14 -13.31 -7.45
CA ILE A 61 -32.27 -12.32 -6.35
C ILE A 61 -31.58 -11.00 -6.70
N VAL A 62 -32.35 -9.92 -6.67
CA VAL A 62 -31.83 -8.54 -6.79
C VAL A 62 -31.79 -7.90 -5.40
N LEU A 63 -30.65 -7.37 -4.99
CA LEU A 63 -30.50 -6.67 -3.70
C LEU A 63 -30.39 -5.16 -3.92
N GLY A 64 -31.44 -4.40 -3.65
CA GLY A 64 -31.41 -2.95 -3.65
C GLY A 64 -30.90 -2.38 -2.33
N ALA A 65 -29.62 -2.02 -2.24
CA ALA A 65 -28.98 -1.64 -0.98
C ALA A 65 -27.78 -0.68 -1.19
N CYS A 66 -26.70 -0.85 -0.43
CA CYS A 66 -25.46 -0.08 -0.61
C CYS A 66 -24.55 -0.68 -1.70
N SER A 67 -23.36 -0.10 -1.84
CA SER A 67 -22.34 -0.55 -2.79
C SER A 67 -22.04 -2.04 -2.71
N LYS A 68 -21.88 -2.66 -3.90
CA LYS A 68 -21.38 -4.04 -4.06
C LYS A 68 -20.11 -4.28 -3.27
N ARG A 69 -19.22 -3.28 -3.19
CA ARG A 69 -17.95 -3.36 -2.46
C ARG A 69 -18.11 -3.68 -0.97
N ILE A 70 -19.27 -3.36 -0.39
CA ILE A 70 -19.57 -3.59 1.03
C ILE A 70 -20.32 -4.91 1.22
N LEU A 71 -21.35 -5.16 0.41
CA LEU A 71 -22.22 -6.32 0.59
C LEU A 71 -21.63 -7.62 0.02
N THR A 72 -20.87 -7.56 -1.07
CA THR A 72 -20.31 -8.76 -1.71
C THR A 72 -19.49 -9.61 -0.73
N PRO A 73 -18.54 -9.07 0.05
CA PRO A 73 -17.77 -9.89 1.01
C PRO A 73 -18.64 -10.57 2.08
N LEU A 74 -19.69 -9.89 2.57
CA LEU A 74 -20.60 -10.43 3.58
C LEU A 74 -21.45 -11.57 3.01
N LEU A 75 -21.88 -11.43 1.75
CA LEU A 75 -22.66 -12.44 1.05
C LEU A 75 -21.78 -13.62 0.62
N GLU A 76 -20.55 -13.39 0.15
CA GLU A 76 -19.61 -14.45 -0.21
C GLU A 76 -19.36 -15.41 0.96
N ASP A 77 -19.22 -14.89 2.19
CA ASP A 77 -19.08 -15.73 3.38
C ASP A 77 -20.36 -16.55 3.68
N LEU A 78 -21.52 -15.91 3.55
CA LEU A 78 -22.84 -16.54 3.73
C LEU A 78 -23.11 -17.65 2.71
N LEU A 79 -22.57 -17.50 1.50
CA LEU A 79 -22.88 -18.31 0.32
C LEU A 79 -21.74 -19.25 -0.08
N LYS A 80 -20.75 -19.46 0.79
CA LYS A 80 -19.69 -20.44 0.58
C LYS A 80 -20.29 -21.78 0.13
N GLY A 81 -19.98 -22.20 -1.10
CA GLY A 81 -20.51 -23.42 -1.73
C GLY A 81 -21.70 -23.23 -2.68
N GLN A 82 -22.26 -22.02 -2.80
CA GLN A 82 -23.25 -21.65 -3.81
C GLN A 82 -22.62 -20.73 -4.87
N ALA A 83 -23.12 -20.78 -6.11
CA ALA A 83 -22.57 -19.98 -7.21
C ALA A 83 -22.72 -18.47 -6.90
N PRO A 84 -21.65 -17.66 -6.94
CA PRO A 84 -21.71 -16.22 -6.61
C PRO A 84 -22.69 -15.42 -7.46
N GLN A 85 -23.02 -15.92 -8.65
CA GLN A 85 -23.82 -15.24 -9.66
C GLN A 85 -25.35 -15.43 -9.49
N ILE A 86 -25.81 -15.86 -8.32
CA ILE A 86 -27.25 -15.93 -8.01
C ILE A 86 -27.84 -14.58 -7.54
N PHE A 87 -26.99 -13.54 -7.40
CA PHE A 87 -27.40 -12.19 -6.97
C PHE A 87 -26.94 -11.08 -7.91
N GLU A 88 -27.76 -10.04 -8.03
CA GLU A 88 -27.33 -8.73 -8.53
C GLU A 88 -27.60 -7.66 -7.47
N ILE A 89 -26.56 -6.99 -7.01
CA ILE A 89 -26.67 -5.89 -6.05
C ILE A 89 -26.87 -4.57 -6.82
N VAL A 90 -27.87 -3.80 -6.45
CA VAL A 90 -28.18 -2.48 -6.97
C VAL A 90 -27.86 -1.44 -5.91
N ASN A 91 -26.97 -0.51 -6.23
CA ASN A 91 -26.56 0.53 -5.29
C ASN A 91 -27.60 1.66 -5.24
N LEU A 92 -28.56 1.53 -4.33
CA LEU A 92 -29.57 2.54 -4.02
C LEU A 92 -29.09 3.61 -3.04
N ARG A 93 -27.91 3.44 -2.41
CA ARG A 93 -27.37 4.40 -1.42
C ARG A 93 -26.44 5.43 -2.06
N GLU A 94 -25.21 5.04 -2.35
CA GLU A 94 -24.19 5.97 -2.84
C GLU A 94 -24.46 6.47 -4.27
N GLN A 95 -25.16 5.68 -5.09
CA GLN A 95 -25.46 6.04 -6.49
C GLN A 95 -26.88 6.56 -6.71
N CYS A 96 -27.71 6.59 -5.65
CA CYS A 96 -29.08 7.07 -5.71
C CYS A 96 -29.40 7.98 -4.51
N ALA A 97 -29.80 7.45 -3.35
CA ALA A 97 -30.29 8.25 -2.23
C ALA A 97 -29.39 9.44 -1.82
N TRP A 98 -28.07 9.25 -1.74
CA TRP A 98 -27.15 10.29 -1.23
C TRP A 98 -26.79 11.38 -2.22
N VAL A 99 -27.08 11.20 -3.51
CA VAL A 99 -26.65 12.13 -4.58
C VAL A 99 -27.83 12.79 -5.28
N HIS A 100 -29.06 12.59 -4.80
CA HIS A 100 -30.26 13.25 -5.33
C HIS A 100 -31.01 13.94 -4.19
N ALA A 101 -31.27 15.24 -4.36
CA ALA A 101 -32.06 16.02 -3.42
C ALA A 101 -33.57 15.79 -3.58
N ASP A 102 -34.04 15.54 -4.81
CA ASP A 102 -35.45 15.27 -5.09
C ASP A 102 -35.78 13.79 -4.85
N LYS A 103 -36.63 13.55 -3.85
CA LYS A 103 -37.11 12.22 -3.46
C LYS A 103 -37.89 11.51 -4.58
N ALA A 104 -38.69 12.23 -5.37
CA ALA A 104 -39.47 11.63 -6.45
C ALA A 104 -38.53 11.16 -7.57
N ALA A 105 -37.61 12.03 -8.00
CA ALA A 105 -36.60 11.69 -9.00
C ALA A 105 -35.70 10.52 -8.56
N ALA A 106 -35.27 10.51 -7.29
CA ALA A 106 -34.49 9.42 -6.73
C ALA A 106 -35.26 8.09 -6.70
N THR A 107 -36.55 8.13 -6.37
CA THR A 107 -37.40 6.93 -6.38
C THR A 107 -37.57 6.37 -7.79
N ILE A 108 -37.79 7.23 -8.79
CA ILE A 108 -37.85 6.84 -10.21
C ILE A 108 -36.53 6.20 -10.65
N LYS A 109 -35.40 6.84 -10.31
CA LYS A 109 -34.08 6.29 -10.62
C LYS A 109 -33.85 4.93 -9.95
N ALA A 110 -34.19 4.79 -8.67
CA ALA A 110 -34.09 3.53 -7.93
C ALA A 110 -34.88 2.41 -8.64
N ARG A 111 -36.11 2.71 -9.08
CA ARG A 111 -36.92 1.75 -9.86
C ARG A 111 -36.24 1.36 -11.17
N LEU A 112 -35.74 2.32 -11.95
CA LEU A 112 -35.07 2.05 -13.22
C LEU A 112 -33.82 1.17 -13.03
N MET A 113 -33.01 1.45 -12.01
CA MET A 113 -31.83 0.66 -11.69
C MET A 113 -32.19 -0.78 -11.29
N LEU A 114 -33.25 -0.96 -10.49
CA LEU A 114 -33.73 -2.29 -10.10
C LEU A 114 -34.28 -3.06 -11.30
N ARG A 115 -35.03 -2.41 -12.19
CA ARG A 115 -35.54 -3.03 -13.43
C ARG A 115 -34.40 -3.50 -14.34
N ALA A 116 -33.37 -2.68 -14.53
CA ALA A 116 -32.19 -3.07 -15.30
C ALA A 116 -31.49 -4.30 -14.68
N ALA A 117 -31.41 -4.36 -13.35
CA ALA A 117 -30.86 -5.51 -12.65
C ALA A 117 -31.73 -6.76 -12.78
N MET A 118 -33.05 -6.63 -12.75
CA MET A 118 -33.98 -7.74 -12.98
C MET A 118 -33.74 -8.38 -14.36
N GLU A 119 -33.63 -7.57 -15.41
CA GLU A 119 -33.32 -8.07 -16.75
C GLU A 119 -31.95 -8.76 -16.82
N LYS A 120 -30.94 -8.15 -16.19
CA LYS A 120 -29.59 -8.72 -16.15
C LYS A 120 -29.60 -10.12 -15.50
N VAL A 121 -30.29 -10.27 -14.37
CA VAL A 121 -30.33 -11.54 -13.61
C VAL A 121 -30.95 -12.67 -14.42
N LYS A 122 -31.93 -12.38 -15.31
CA LYS A 122 -32.52 -13.39 -16.22
C LYS A 122 -31.49 -14.05 -17.16
N THR A 123 -30.36 -13.38 -17.42
CA THR A 123 -29.31 -13.84 -18.34
C THR A 123 -28.06 -14.38 -17.65
N LEU A 124 -27.98 -14.31 -16.32
CA LEU A 124 -26.80 -14.73 -15.58
C LEU A 124 -26.62 -16.25 -15.67
N LYS A 125 -25.39 -16.67 -15.97
CA LYS A 125 -24.97 -18.07 -15.95
C LYS A 125 -24.07 -18.30 -14.73
N PRO A 126 -24.25 -19.40 -13.98
CA PRO A 126 -23.31 -19.79 -12.94
C PRO A 126 -21.89 -19.91 -13.51
N VAL A 127 -20.90 -19.38 -12.79
CA VAL A 127 -19.48 -19.56 -13.10
C VAL A 127 -18.86 -20.35 -11.97
N GLU A 128 -18.15 -21.42 -12.30
CA GLU A 128 -17.43 -22.23 -11.32
C GLU A 128 -16.27 -21.45 -10.72
N ALA A 129 -16.20 -21.44 -9.38
CA ALA A 129 -15.06 -20.91 -8.68
C ALA A 129 -13.84 -21.79 -8.97
N ARG A 130 -12.71 -21.16 -9.27
CA ARG A 130 -11.43 -21.86 -9.44
C ARG A 130 -10.57 -21.61 -8.21
N GLU A 131 -10.06 -22.69 -7.63
CA GLU A 131 -9.14 -22.62 -6.51
C GLU A 131 -7.69 -22.59 -6.99
N PHE A 132 -6.87 -21.76 -6.36
CA PHE A 132 -5.45 -21.65 -6.65
C PHE A 132 -4.67 -21.66 -5.34
N LYS A 133 -3.57 -22.44 -5.28
CA LYS A 133 -2.65 -22.36 -4.16
C LYS A 133 -1.84 -21.07 -4.25
N ALA A 134 -1.97 -20.21 -3.24
CA ALA A 134 -1.18 -18.98 -3.14
C ALA A 134 0.32 -19.31 -2.96
N LYS A 135 1.20 -18.47 -3.52
CA LYS A 135 2.65 -18.57 -3.28
C LYS A 135 2.96 -18.21 -1.82
N GLU A 136 3.77 -19.01 -1.14
CA GLU A 136 4.12 -18.86 0.29
C GLU A 136 5.29 -17.85 0.50
N LYS A 137 5.28 -16.74 -0.24
CA LYS A 137 6.25 -15.64 -0.13
C LYS A 137 5.52 -14.30 -0.13
N VAL A 138 5.99 -13.35 0.66
CA VAL A 138 5.41 -12.00 0.74
C VAL A 138 6.44 -10.96 0.34
N LEU A 139 6.04 -9.96 -0.45
CA LEU A 139 6.85 -8.78 -0.71
C LEU A 139 6.35 -7.61 0.13
N VAL A 140 7.24 -6.97 0.90
CA VAL A 140 6.96 -5.73 1.61
C VAL A 140 7.72 -4.60 0.93
N ILE A 141 7.01 -3.58 0.44
CA ILE A 141 7.57 -2.44 -0.29
C ILE A 141 7.68 -1.24 0.66
N GLY A 142 8.90 -0.92 1.08
CA GLY A 142 9.25 0.18 1.97
C GLY A 142 9.84 -0.31 3.29
N GLY A 143 11.11 0.02 3.53
CA GLY A 143 11.90 -0.34 4.70
C GLY A 143 11.79 0.64 5.87
N GLY A 144 10.67 1.36 6.01
CA GLY A 144 10.38 2.17 7.20
C GLY A 144 9.88 1.31 8.37
N VAL A 145 9.61 1.93 9.52
CA VAL A 145 9.11 1.23 10.73
C VAL A 145 7.91 0.31 10.45
N ALA A 146 6.97 0.74 9.61
CA ALA A 146 5.80 -0.05 9.24
C ALA A 146 6.16 -1.32 8.44
N GLY A 147 7.03 -1.20 7.43
CA GLY A 147 7.43 -2.34 6.61
C GLY A 147 8.38 -3.28 7.33
N ILE A 148 9.27 -2.75 8.19
CA ILE A 148 10.10 -3.55 9.08
C ILE A 148 9.23 -4.39 10.01
N GLN A 149 8.25 -3.77 10.68
CA GLN A 149 7.35 -4.47 11.59
C GLN A 149 6.52 -5.54 10.87
N ALA A 150 5.92 -5.20 9.73
CA ALA A 150 5.16 -6.16 8.92
C ALA A 150 6.03 -7.35 8.48
N SER A 151 7.30 -7.11 8.14
CA SER A 151 8.23 -8.17 7.75
C SER A 151 8.55 -9.09 8.92
N LEU A 152 8.84 -8.53 10.10
CA LEU A 152 9.12 -9.30 11.31
C LEU A 152 7.90 -10.15 11.72
N ASP A 153 6.70 -9.58 11.72
CA ASP A 153 5.49 -10.30 12.14
C ASP A 153 5.15 -11.47 11.21
N LEU A 154 5.33 -11.30 9.90
CA LEU A 154 5.14 -12.37 8.91
C LEU A 154 6.24 -13.43 9.02
N ALA A 155 7.49 -13.00 9.19
CA ALA A 155 8.64 -13.89 9.24
C ALA A 155 8.65 -14.76 10.50
N ASN A 156 8.22 -14.20 11.65
CA ASN A 156 8.01 -14.91 12.91
C ASN A 156 6.87 -15.95 12.83
N GLN A 157 5.92 -15.77 11.91
CA GLN A 157 4.89 -16.77 11.60
C GLN A 157 5.37 -17.84 10.60
N GLY A 158 6.65 -17.81 10.21
CA GLY A 158 7.26 -18.79 9.30
C GLY A 158 7.12 -18.48 7.82
N LEU A 159 6.64 -17.29 7.45
CA LEU A 159 6.55 -16.88 6.04
C LEU A 159 7.88 -16.30 5.55
N ASN A 160 8.22 -16.59 4.29
CA ASN A 160 9.37 -15.98 3.64
C ASN A 160 9.01 -14.57 3.14
N VAL A 161 9.80 -13.57 3.54
CA VAL A 161 9.55 -12.17 3.24
C VAL A 161 10.71 -11.55 2.46
N TYR A 162 10.39 -10.85 1.38
CA TYR A 162 11.29 -9.90 0.75
C TYR A 162 10.97 -8.49 1.27
N LEU A 163 11.89 -7.86 1.98
CA LEU A 163 11.76 -6.46 2.42
C LEU A 163 12.51 -5.57 1.45
N LEU A 164 11.77 -4.91 0.55
CA LEU A 164 12.32 -4.06 -0.50
C LEU A 164 12.36 -2.60 -0.05
N GLU A 165 13.50 -1.94 -0.23
CA GLU A 165 13.71 -0.53 0.12
C GLU A 165 14.39 0.24 -1.01
N LYS A 166 13.80 1.40 -1.36
CA LYS A 166 14.28 2.28 -2.45
C LYS A 166 15.63 2.91 -2.12
N SER A 167 15.85 3.24 -0.86
CA SER A 167 17.04 3.89 -0.34
C SER A 167 18.15 2.87 -0.06
N PRO A 168 19.40 3.29 0.14
CA PRO A 168 20.50 2.38 0.42
C PRO A 168 20.45 1.70 1.80
N THR A 169 19.44 2.02 2.62
CA THR A 169 19.28 1.57 4.00
C THR A 169 17.81 1.50 4.37
N ILE A 170 17.47 0.58 5.28
CA ILE A 170 16.18 0.59 5.98
C ILE A 170 16.19 1.63 7.12
N GLY A 171 15.03 1.83 7.75
CA GLY A 171 14.75 2.78 8.84
C GLY A 171 13.67 3.80 8.47
N GLY A 172 13.67 4.27 7.22
CA GLY A 172 12.71 5.26 6.74
C GLY A 172 12.79 6.60 7.47
N LYS A 173 11.70 7.37 7.49
CA LYS A 173 11.67 8.71 8.10
C LYS A 173 11.85 8.71 9.62
N MET A 174 11.50 7.62 10.30
CA MET A 174 11.67 7.52 11.76
C MET A 174 13.15 7.58 12.16
N ALA A 175 14.06 7.09 11.31
CA ALA A 175 15.51 7.19 11.54
C ALA A 175 16.06 8.64 11.40
N LEU A 176 15.28 9.57 10.83
CA LEU A 176 15.63 11.00 10.79
C LEU A 176 15.27 11.74 12.08
N LEU A 177 14.41 11.15 12.91
CA LEU A 177 13.92 11.76 14.13
C LEU A 177 14.93 11.58 15.26
N VAL A 178 15.02 12.59 16.14
CA VAL A 178 15.81 12.47 17.38
C VAL A 178 15.03 11.68 18.42
N LYS A 179 13.78 12.09 18.64
CA LYS A 179 12.88 11.52 19.63
C LYS A 179 11.48 11.30 19.08
N THR A 180 10.71 10.44 19.75
CA THR A 180 9.33 10.12 19.40
C THR A 180 8.36 10.48 20.52
N TYR A 181 7.36 11.29 20.21
CA TYR A 181 6.24 11.54 21.12
C TYR A 181 5.31 10.31 21.19
N PRO A 182 4.55 10.11 22.28
CA PRO A 182 4.47 10.94 23.48
C PRO A 182 5.52 10.60 24.55
N THR A 183 6.30 9.53 24.38
CA THR A 183 7.20 9.02 25.42
C THR A 183 8.54 9.75 25.48
N ASP A 184 8.88 10.51 24.44
CA ASP A 184 10.15 11.23 24.31
C ASP A 184 11.39 10.31 24.29
N ASP A 185 11.17 9.05 23.89
CA ASP A 185 12.22 8.07 23.64
C ASP A 185 13.05 8.44 22.42
N CYS A 186 14.33 8.10 22.44
CA CYS A 186 15.19 8.23 21.28
C CYS A 186 14.71 7.32 20.13
N ALA A 187 14.49 7.89 18.95
CA ALA A 187 13.86 7.16 17.84
C ALA A 187 14.70 5.96 17.38
N ILE A 188 16.02 6.13 17.27
CA ILE A 188 16.92 5.04 16.87
C ILE A 188 17.03 3.96 17.94
N CYS A 189 16.81 4.28 19.22
CA CYS A 189 16.81 3.26 20.29
C CYS A 189 15.65 2.28 20.14
N ILE A 190 14.51 2.71 19.58
CA ILE A 190 13.36 1.85 19.31
C ILE A 190 13.51 1.16 17.94
N LEU A 191 13.95 1.92 16.94
CA LEU A 191 14.01 1.46 15.56
C LEU A 191 15.22 0.57 15.26
N GLY A 192 16.38 0.90 15.82
CA GLY A 192 17.66 0.23 15.58
C GLY A 192 17.63 -1.27 15.86
N PRO A 193 17.13 -1.73 17.02
CA PRO A 193 16.95 -3.16 17.29
C PRO A 193 16.09 -3.85 16.24
N LYS A 194 14.95 -3.26 15.86
CA LYS A 194 14.05 -3.83 14.83
C LYS A 194 14.71 -3.91 13.46
N MET A 195 15.53 -2.92 13.10
CA MET A 195 16.31 -2.98 11.87
C MET A 195 17.34 -4.10 11.90
N ALA A 196 18.03 -4.29 13.03
CA ALA A 196 18.99 -5.37 13.21
C ALA A 196 18.31 -6.75 13.17
N ASP A 197 17.18 -6.90 13.84
CA ASP A 197 16.35 -8.10 13.81
C ASP A 197 15.94 -8.41 12.37
N ALA A 198 15.37 -7.44 11.64
CA ALA A 198 14.93 -7.66 10.27
C ALA A 198 16.08 -7.99 9.31
N ALA A 199 17.26 -7.40 9.51
CA ALA A 199 18.44 -7.65 8.68
C ALA A 199 19.09 -9.03 8.95
N SER A 200 18.90 -9.60 10.14
CA SER A 200 19.48 -10.88 10.55
C SER A 200 18.49 -12.05 10.56
N HIS A 201 17.20 -11.78 10.39
CA HIS A 201 16.15 -12.79 10.44
C HIS A 201 16.26 -13.78 9.27
N PRO A 202 16.27 -15.11 9.51
CA PRO A 202 16.50 -16.13 8.48
C PRO A 202 15.44 -16.15 7.36
N ASN A 203 14.20 -15.78 7.70
CA ASN A 203 13.08 -15.73 6.75
C ASN A 203 12.90 -14.35 6.07
N ILE A 204 13.77 -13.36 6.33
CA ILE A 204 13.69 -12.03 5.71
C ILE A 204 14.89 -11.83 4.79
N THR A 205 14.61 -11.60 3.51
CA THR A 205 15.61 -11.14 2.55
C THR A 205 15.46 -9.63 2.37
N VAL A 206 16.42 -8.86 2.89
CA VAL A 206 16.41 -7.39 2.77
C VAL A 206 17.04 -6.95 1.45
N LEU A 207 16.25 -6.29 0.61
CA LEU A 207 16.63 -5.77 -0.71
C LEU A 207 16.69 -4.24 -0.66
N THR A 208 17.81 -3.70 -0.18
CA THR A 208 18.05 -2.23 -0.16
C THR A 208 18.57 -1.73 -1.49
N TYR A 209 18.28 -0.47 -1.82
CA TYR A 209 18.62 0.15 -3.10
C TYR A 209 17.95 -0.55 -4.31
N HIS A 210 16.75 -1.07 -4.08
CA HIS A 210 15.91 -1.73 -5.08
C HIS A 210 14.59 -0.97 -5.26
N GLU A 211 14.04 -0.99 -6.47
CA GLU A 211 12.80 -0.29 -6.79
C GLU A 211 11.88 -1.17 -7.64
N VAL A 212 10.58 -1.15 -7.35
CA VAL A 212 9.60 -1.90 -8.14
C VAL A 212 9.37 -1.19 -9.47
N ILE A 213 9.57 -1.90 -10.59
CA ILE A 213 9.28 -1.41 -11.94
C ILE A 213 7.83 -1.71 -12.31
N ARG A 214 7.40 -2.95 -12.07
CA ARG A 214 6.09 -3.45 -12.52
C ARG A 214 5.57 -4.54 -11.61
N VAL A 215 4.26 -4.55 -11.40
CA VAL A 215 3.53 -5.63 -10.74
C VAL A 215 2.52 -6.20 -11.73
N GLU A 216 2.55 -7.51 -11.93
CA GLU A 216 1.60 -8.26 -12.74
C GLU A 216 0.79 -9.20 -11.84
N LYS A 217 -0.53 -9.21 -12.02
CA LYS A 217 -1.41 -10.11 -11.26
C LYS A 217 -1.33 -11.51 -11.85
N LEU A 218 -1.09 -12.49 -10.98
CA LEU A 218 -1.21 -13.92 -11.29
C LEU A 218 -2.41 -14.51 -10.56
N TRP A 219 -2.90 -15.66 -11.01
CA TRP A 219 -3.94 -16.41 -10.29
C TRP A 219 -3.49 -16.80 -8.87
N SER A 220 -2.20 -17.14 -8.70
CA SER A 220 -1.62 -17.58 -7.42
C SER A 220 -0.94 -16.46 -6.61
N GLY A 221 -1.07 -15.20 -7.01
CA GLY A 221 -0.33 -14.09 -6.39
C GLY A 221 0.02 -12.98 -7.38
N PHE A 222 1.30 -12.64 -7.44
CA PHE A 222 1.85 -11.53 -8.23
C PHE A 222 3.24 -11.89 -8.74
N ARG A 223 3.56 -11.42 -9.95
CA ARG A 223 4.94 -11.33 -10.45
C ARG A 223 5.39 -9.89 -10.34
N VAL A 224 6.52 -9.66 -9.69
CA VAL A 224 7.05 -8.33 -9.46
C VAL A 224 8.42 -8.21 -10.12
N LYS A 225 8.54 -7.25 -11.04
CA LYS A 225 9.79 -6.88 -11.67
C LYS A 225 10.43 -5.74 -10.89
N ILE A 226 11.68 -5.91 -10.48
CA ILE A 226 12.39 -5.01 -9.58
C ILE A 226 13.72 -4.61 -10.23
N LYS A 227 14.07 -3.33 -10.11
CA LYS A 227 15.36 -2.78 -10.48
C LYS A 227 16.27 -2.74 -9.27
N LYS A 228 17.38 -3.46 -9.30
CA LYS A 228 18.52 -3.28 -8.40
C LYS A 228 19.39 -2.16 -8.94
N LYS A 229 19.51 -1.07 -8.20
CA LYS A 229 20.37 0.04 -8.58
C LYS A 229 21.83 -0.30 -8.27
N PRO A 230 22.80 0.11 -9.10
CA PRO A 230 24.21 -0.20 -8.88
C PRO A 230 24.75 0.63 -7.72
N ARG A 231 25.28 -0.02 -6.69
CA ARG A 231 25.94 0.69 -5.57
C ARG A 231 27.33 1.19 -5.94
N TYR A 232 27.90 0.60 -6.99
CA TYR A 232 29.31 0.68 -7.39
C TYR A 232 30.27 0.24 -6.28
N VAL A 233 29.75 -0.55 -5.34
CA VAL A 233 30.43 -1.08 -4.18
C VAL A 233 29.86 -2.47 -3.92
N ASP A 234 30.72 -3.47 -4.03
CA ASP A 234 30.43 -4.85 -3.72
C ASP A 234 30.07 -4.97 -2.22
N VAL A 235 28.81 -5.30 -1.96
CA VAL A 235 28.22 -5.39 -0.61
C VAL A 235 28.89 -6.48 0.21
N GLU A 236 29.30 -7.59 -0.40
CA GLU A 236 29.92 -8.71 0.31
C GLU A 236 31.36 -8.36 0.74
N LYS A 237 32.10 -7.64 -0.11
CA LYS A 237 33.48 -7.23 0.19
C LYS A 237 33.55 -6.01 1.11
N CYS A 238 32.57 -5.12 1.06
CA CYS A 238 32.60 -3.86 1.79
C CYS A 238 32.49 -4.07 3.31
N THR A 239 33.45 -3.55 4.08
CA THR A 239 33.45 -3.62 5.55
C THR A 239 32.82 -2.40 6.22
N GLY A 240 32.50 -1.35 5.47
CA GLY A 240 32.01 -0.09 6.06
C GLY A 240 33.07 0.67 6.86
N CYS A 241 34.36 0.56 6.54
CA CYS A 241 35.45 1.19 7.31
C CYS A 241 35.59 2.71 7.13
N GLY A 242 35.18 3.27 5.99
CA GLY A 242 35.14 4.72 5.76
C GLY A 242 36.36 5.38 5.10
N LEU A 243 37.47 4.66 4.96
CA LEU A 243 38.70 5.17 4.31
C LEU A 243 38.43 5.79 2.92
N CYS A 244 37.51 5.21 2.15
CA CYS A 244 37.15 5.70 0.83
C CYS A 244 36.43 7.06 0.86
N ALA A 245 35.60 7.31 1.89
CA ALA A 245 34.87 8.57 2.05
C ALA A 245 35.79 9.67 2.58
N GLU A 246 36.68 9.37 3.53
CA GLU A 246 37.66 10.32 4.06
C GLU A 246 38.50 10.98 2.95
N LYS A 247 38.89 10.20 1.94
CA LYS A 247 39.74 10.66 0.83
C LYS A 247 38.94 11.18 -0.37
N CYS A 248 37.61 11.11 -0.35
CA CYS A 248 36.79 11.64 -1.43
C CYS A 248 36.86 13.18 -1.48
N PRO A 249 37.25 13.80 -2.61
CA PRO A 249 37.47 15.25 -2.67
C PRO A 249 36.17 16.06 -2.79
N ILE A 250 35.07 15.45 -3.23
CA ILE A 250 33.79 16.16 -3.46
C ILE A 250 32.94 16.17 -2.20
N LYS A 251 32.35 17.34 -1.93
CA LYS A 251 31.27 17.52 -0.96
C LYS A 251 29.94 17.63 -1.71
N VAL A 252 28.93 16.92 -1.23
CA VAL A 252 27.58 16.86 -1.79
C VAL A 252 26.62 17.23 -0.66
N PRO A 253 25.57 18.04 -0.89
CA PRO A 253 24.54 18.28 0.12
C PRO A 253 23.99 16.96 0.65
N ASN A 254 23.90 16.80 1.96
CA ASN A 254 23.41 15.56 2.56
C ASN A 254 21.88 15.57 2.63
N GLU A 255 21.24 14.69 1.88
CA GLU A 255 19.79 14.52 1.88
C GLU A 255 19.28 13.98 3.23
N TRP A 256 20.12 13.22 3.94
CA TRP A 256 19.80 12.75 5.29
C TRP A 256 19.71 13.90 6.29
N ASP A 257 20.61 14.87 6.18
CA ASP A 257 20.66 16.06 7.05
C ASP A 257 19.72 17.17 6.54
N ALA A 258 18.71 16.82 5.73
CA ALA A 258 17.77 17.74 5.10
C ALA A 258 18.44 18.93 4.39
N GLY A 259 19.61 18.68 3.78
CA GLY A 259 20.38 19.68 3.03
C GLY A 259 21.19 20.66 3.88
N LEU A 260 21.22 20.48 5.21
CA LEU A 260 21.99 21.33 6.14
C LEU A 260 23.47 20.96 6.18
N GLY A 261 23.76 19.66 6.05
CA GLY A 261 25.11 19.09 6.09
C GLY A 261 25.66 18.75 4.70
N TYR A 262 26.90 18.26 4.70
CA TYR A 262 27.55 17.74 3.49
C TYR A 262 28.00 16.30 3.71
N ARG A 263 27.70 15.44 2.74
CA ARG A 263 28.30 14.11 2.60
C ARG A 263 29.34 14.11 1.48
N LYS A 264 29.92 12.95 1.24
CA LYS A 264 30.83 12.68 0.12
C LYS A 264 30.07 12.00 -1.02
N ALA A 265 30.67 11.96 -2.21
CA ALA A 265 30.10 11.20 -3.33
C ALA A 265 30.06 9.69 -3.04
N ILE A 266 31.05 9.16 -2.30
CA ILE A 266 30.98 7.81 -1.72
C ILE A 266 30.63 7.92 -0.23
N TYR A 267 29.51 7.34 0.18
CA TYR A 267 28.94 7.60 1.51
C TYR A 267 28.20 6.38 2.08
N ILE A 268 27.89 6.45 3.38
CA ILE A 268 26.82 5.67 4.02
C ILE A 268 25.74 6.71 4.39
N PRO A 269 24.45 6.44 4.20
CA PRO A 269 23.40 7.46 4.42
C PRO A 269 23.43 8.11 5.80
N TYR A 270 23.63 7.31 6.85
CA TYR A 270 23.79 7.77 8.23
C TYR A 270 24.53 6.72 9.08
N PRO A 271 25.06 7.06 10.26
CA PRO A 271 25.98 6.18 11.00
C PRO A 271 25.42 4.79 11.35
N GLN A 272 24.12 4.71 11.66
CA GLN A 272 23.42 3.48 12.05
C GLN A 272 22.70 2.80 10.87
N ALA A 273 22.99 3.20 9.63
CA ALA A 273 22.38 2.62 8.43
C ALA A 273 22.59 1.10 8.34
N LEU A 274 21.54 0.39 7.92
CA LEU A 274 21.54 -1.06 7.68
C LEU A 274 21.02 -1.37 6.26
N PRO A 275 21.79 -2.10 5.43
CA PRO A 275 23.12 -2.63 5.71
C PRO A 275 24.17 -1.50 5.79
N ARG A 276 25.16 -1.66 6.68
CA ARG A 276 26.24 -0.66 6.89
C ARG A 276 27.29 -0.74 5.77
N LYS A 277 26.88 -0.32 4.55
CA LYS A 277 27.64 -0.49 3.31
C LYS A 277 27.67 0.81 2.53
N TYR A 278 28.85 1.14 2.01
CA TYR A 278 29.02 2.33 1.19
C TYR A 278 28.31 2.17 -0.16
N LEU A 279 27.98 3.30 -0.76
CA LEU A 279 27.62 3.42 -2.17
C LEU A 279 28.25 4.66 -2.78
N ILE A 280 28.40 4.67 -4.10
CA ILE A 280 28.84 5.85 -4.86
C ILE A 280 27.63 6.49 -5.54
N ASP A 281 27.48 7.78 -5.33
CA ASP A 281 26.54 8.61 -6.05
C ASP A 281 27.13 9.01 -7.42
N PRO A 282 26.60 8.48 -8.54
CA PRO A 282 27.14 8.77 -9.85
C PRO A 282 26.88 10.21 -10.28
N GLU A 283 25.86 10.88 -9.72
CA GLU A 283 25.50 12.25 -10.09
C GLU A 283 26.54 13.27 -9.64
N TYR A 284 27.34 12.95 -8.61
CA TYR A 284 28.37 13.85 -8.07
C TYR A 284 29.80 13.27 -8.10
N CYS A 285 29.96 11.99 -8.46
CA CYS A 285 31.28 11.36 -8.51
C CYS A 285 32.09 11.84 -9.72
N LEU A 286 33.31 12.35 -9.47
CA LEU A 286 34.22 12.80 -10.52
C LEU A 286 34.65 11.71 -11.50
N TYR A 287 34.59 10.43 -11.10
CA TYR A 287 34.80 9.33 -12.03
C TYR A 287 33.68 9.29 -13.08
N PHE A 288 32.42 9.26 -12.64
CA PHE A 288 31.28 9.15 -13.54
C PHE A 288 31.03 10.43 -14.35
N GLN A 289 31.24 11.61 -13.74
CA GLN A 289 31.06 12.88 -14.43
C GLN A 289 32.18 13.22 -15.41
N LYS A 290 33.44 12.92 -15.07
CA LYS A 290 34.62 13.45 -15.76
C LYS A 290 35.71 12.42 -16.05
N SER A 291 35.58 11.19 -15.57
CA SER A 291 36.59 10.12 -15.72
C SER A 291 37.98 10.43 -15.14
N VAL A 292 38.07 11.30 -14.12
CA VAL A 292 39.38 11.79 -13.60
C VAL A 292 39.78 11.28 -12.20
N CYS A 293 38.88 10.62 -11.45
CA CYS A 293 39.14 10.26 -10.05
C CYS A 293 38.92 8.78 -9.78
N ARG A 294 39.85 8.11 -9.09
CA ARG A 294 39.71 6.71 -8.62
C ARG A 294 40.28 6.52 -7.20
N VAL A 295 40.25 7.59 -6.40
CA VAL A 295 40.87 7.58 -5.05
C VAL A 295 40.20 6.56 -4.12
N CYS A 296 38.87 6.44 -4.17
CA CYS A 296 38.15 5.48 -3.34
C CYS A 296 38.52 4.02 -3.64
N GLU A 297 38.79 3.68 -4.90
CA GLU A 297 39.26 2.35 -5.33
C GLU A 297 40.64 2.05 -4.75
N LYS A 298 41.60 2.98 -4.89
CA LYS A 298 42.96 2.84 -4.35
C LYS A 298 43.01 2.71 -2.83
N MET A 299 42.09 3.37 -2.13
CA MET A 299 42.05 3.40 -0.67
C MET A 299 41.24 2.22 -0.08
N CYS A 300 40.58 1.41 -0.91
CA CYS A 300 39.76 0.31 -0.43
C CYS A 300 40.62 -0.95 -0.23
N PRO A 301 40.90 -1.38 1.02
CA PRO A 301 41.77 -2.54 1.27
C PRO A 301 41.14 -3.86 0.83
N ARG A 302 39.81 -3.90 0.65
CA ARG A 302 39.05 -5.09 0.25
C ARG A 302 38.77 -5.16 -1.25
N GLY A 303 39.18 -4.16 -2.04
CA GLY A 303 38.86 -4.09 -3.46
C GLY A 303 37.35 -4.15 -3.73
N ALA A 304 36.55 -3.49 -2.88
CA ALA A 304 35.09 -3.54 -2.97
C ALA A 304 34.51 -2.54 -3.98
N ILE A 305 35.28 -1.55 -4.44
CA ILE A 305 34.80 -0.56 -5.40
C ILE A 305 34.68 -1.21 -6.78
N ASN A 306 33.52 -1.06 -7.41
CA ASN A 306 33.25 -1.58 -8.75
C ASN A 306 32.50 -0.54 -9.58
N PHE A 307 33.24 0.28 -10.34
CA PHE A 307 32.62 1.31 -11.18
C PHE A 307 31.86 0.74 -12.40
N GLU A 308 32.05 -0.54 -12.72
CA GLU A 308 31.42 -1.21 -13.86
C GLU A 308 30.12 -1.92 -13.48
N GLU A 309 29.71 -1.86 -12.20
CA GLU A 309 28.42 -2.40 -11.75
C GLU A 309 27.28 -1.76 -12.54
N LYS A 310 26.44 -2.60 -13.15
CA LYS A 310 25.28 -2.17 -13.94
C LYS A 310 24.00 -2.39 -13.15
N PRO A 311 22.95 -1.60 -13.41
CA PRO A 311 21.62 -1.92 -12.89
C PRO A 311 21.20 -3.31 -13.36
N GLU A 312 20.59 -4.06 -12.45
CA GLU A 312 20.12 -5.42 -12.69
C GLU A 312 18.61 -5.46 -12.52
N GLU A 313 17.92 -6.22 -13.37
CA GLU A 313 16.48 -6.48 -13.22
C GLU A 313 16.28 -7.88 -12.65
N ILE A 314 15.52 -7.97 -11.57
CA ILE A 314 15.17 -9.24 -10.92
C ILE A 314 13.65 -9.43 -10.95
N GLU A 315 13.20 -10.67 -11.08
CA GLU A 315 11.79 -11.04 -11.02
C GLU A 315 11.50 -11.90 -9.80
N LEU A 316 10.46 -11.53 -9.05
CA LEU A 316 9.99 -12.26 -7.88
C LEU A 316 8.51 -12.63 -8.02
N ASP A 317 8.20 -13.91 -7.86
CA ASP A 317 6.83 -14.39 -7.72
C ASP A 317 6.47 -14.46 -6.22
N VAL A 318 5.43 -13.73 -5.81
CA VAL A 318 4.97 -13.62 -4.41
C VAL A 318 3.45 -13.81 -4.31
N GLY A 319 2.96 -14.30 -3.17
CA GLY A 319 1.53 -14.53 -2.93
C GLY A 319 0.79 -13.25 -2.56
N ALA A 320 1.47 -12.39 -1.80
CA ALA A 320 0.93 -11.13 -1.30
C ALA A 320 1.97 -10.01 -1.39
N ILE A 321 1.47 -8.78 -1.43
CA ILE A 321 2.26 -7.55 -1.42
C ILE A 321 1.71 -6.65 -0.32
N ILE A 322 2.60 -6.11 0.53
CA ILE A 322 2.29 -5.05 1.49
C ILE A 322 2.99 -3.77 1.01
N ILE A 323 2.23 -2.68 0.89
CA ILE A 323 2.77 -1.36 0.53
C ILE A 323 2.94 -0.54 1.80
N ALA A 324 4.18 -0.25 2.16
CA ALA A 324 4.59 0.53 3.33
C ALA A 324 5.57 1.65 2.92
N ALA A 325 5.31 2.31 1.79
CA ALA A 325 6.21 3.28 1.15
C ALA A 325 6.41 4.59 1.94
N GLY A 326 5.69 4.78 3.05
CA GLY A 326 5.81 5.95 3.92
C GLY A 326 5.19 7.21 3.32
N PHE A 327 5.81 8.36 3.60
CA PHE A 327 5.36 9.68 3.20
C PHE A 327 6.55 10.61 2.93
N GLU A 328 6.27 11.77 2.34
CA GLU A 328 7.23 12.86 2.15
C GLU A 328 6.78 14.09 2.93
N GLU A 329 7.74 14.87 3.43
CA GLU A 329 7.45 16.16 4.07
C GLU A 329 6.93 17.13 3.00
N TYR A 330 5.91 17.90 3.36
CA TYR A 330 5.40 18.95 2.50
C TYR A 330 6.50 20.01 2.26
N ASP A 331 6.74 20.40 1.01
CA ASP A 331 7.64 21.54 0.69
C ASP A 331 6.84 22.86 0.78
N PRO A 332 7.11 23.73 1.77
CA PRO A 332 6.38 25.00 1.91
C PRO A 332 6.84 26.11 0.96
N SER A 333 7.76 25.86 0.02
CA SER A 333 8.21 26.84 -0.99
C SER A 333 7.07 27.51 -1.78
N PRO A 334 5.95 26.82 -2.12
CA PRO A 334 4.81 27.44 -2.79
C PRO A 334 4.03 28.46 -1.93
N LEU A 335 4.35 28.60 -0.64
CA LEU A 335 3.73 29.54 0.29
C LEU A 335 4.68 30.72 0.57
N PRO A 336 4.81 31.69 -0.37
CA PRO A 336 5.83 32.73 -0.29
C PRO A 336 5.71 33.60 0.97
N LYS A 337 4.52 33.72 1.54
CA LYS A 337 4.24 34.45 2.80
C LYS A 337 5.03 33.93 4.00
N TYR A 338 5.48 32.67 3.96
CA TYR A 338 6.26 32.07 5.04
C TYR A 338 7.78 32.17 4.81
N GLY A 339 8.24 32.56 3.62
CA GLY A 339 9.66 32.80 3.37
C GLY A 339 10.56 31.56 3.38
N PHE A 340 10.02 30.35 3.29
CA PHE A 340 10.83 29.12 3.21
C PHE A 340 11.78 29.16 1.99
N LYS A 341 13.04 28.75 2.18
CA LYS A 341 14.17 28.88 1.22
C LYS A 341 14.53 30.32 0.82
N LYS A 342 13.88 31.35 1.40
CA LYS A 342 14.22 32.78 1.19
C LYS A 342 14.82 33.41 2.44
N LEU A 343 14.31 33.04 3.61
CA LEU A 343 14.79 33.46 4.91
C LEU A 343 15.56 32.30 5.55
N ASN A 344 16.76 32.57 6.06
CA ASN A 344 17.65 31.54 6.59
C ASN A 344 17.06 30.84 7.84
N ASP A 345 16.29 31.56 8.64
CA ASP A 345 15.73 31.06 9.91
C ASP A 345 14.37 30.38 9.75
N VAL A 346 13.86 30.25 8.51
CA VAL A 346 12.64 29.52 8.22
C VAL A 346 12.99 28.12 7.73
N ILE A 347 12.83 27.15 8.61
CA ILE A 347 13.16 25.74 8.39
C ILE A 347 11.93 24.83 8.45
N ALA A 348 12.04 23.65 7.83
CA ALA A 348 11.05 22.59 7.88
C ALA A 348 11.26 21.68 9.11
N GLN A 349 10.29 20.79 9.38
CA GLN A 349 10.31 19.95 10.56
C GLN A 349 11.46 18.95 10.54
N PHE A 350 11.77 18.33 9.39
CA PHE A 350 12.92 17.44 9.33
C PHE A 350 14.24 18.20 9.42
N GLN A 351 14.34 19.43 8.92
CA GLN A 351 15.52 20.26 9.14
C GLN A 351 15.73 20.53 10.63
N LEU A 352 14.67 20.88 11.36
CA LEU A 352 14.75 21.04 12.82
C LEU A 352 15.14 19.73 13.52
N ALA A 353 14.57 18.60 13.10
CA ALA A 353 14.91 17.30 13.68
C ALA A 353 16.40 16.97 13.50
N ARG A 354 16.97 17.25 12.32
CA ARG A 354 18.41 17.06 12.08
C ARG A 354 19.26 18.02 12.92
N LEU A 355 18.91 19.31 12.98
CA LEU A 355 19.61 20.29 13.83
C LEU A 355 19.67 19.90 15.31
N LEU A 356 18.65 19.20 15.81
CA LEU A 356 18.58 18.72 17.20
C LEU A 356 19.26 17.36 17.41
N ASP A 357 19.63 16.66 16.34
CA ASP A 357 20.25 15.34 16.42
C ASP A 357 21.73 15.46 16.85
N PRO A 358 22.17 14.76 17.90
CA PRO A 358 23.58 14.77 18.30
C PRO A 358 24.54 14.27 17.22
N SER A 359 24.05 13.50 16.25
CA SER A 359 24.82 12.93 15.14
C SER A 359 24.85 13.82 13.89
N GLY A 360 24.20 14.99 13.94
CA GLY A 360 24.14 15.97 12.84
C GLY A 360 22.89 15.84 11.98
#